data_AF-A0AAJ4UY57-F1
#
_entry.id   AF-A0AAJ4UY57-F1
#
_cell.length_a   1.000
_cell.length_b   1.000
_cell.length_c   1.000
_cell.angle_alpha   90.00
_cell.angle_beta   90.00
_cell.angle_gamma   90.00
#
_symmetry.space_group_name_H-M   'P 1'
#
loop_
_entity.id
_entity.type
_entity.pdbx_description
1 polymer ?
#
loop_
_entity_poly.entity_id
_entity_poly.type
_entity_poly.pdbx_seq_one_letter_code
_entity_poly.pdbx_strand_id
1 'polypeptide(L)'
;MYFVISFNYRNSDVVLRSKLSELTLEDFADFKEVMFLKTCNRVEVIFDKKRDINELYDKVFHKVITPEEMLKAEIYQDNEAIEHVFKVAASLDSMVVGETQITGQLKEAFYEAYEKNYIAQDLTRLIHFSFKCAKKIRNQTSVSSEPVSVASIAVRKAKEILKDLSGYSAVVVGVGDTARIVCKNLIKEGVNIVLVNRTVENAFALKEELGDEVNIDVHSLDSLPKLINNYRLLFSATASNYPVIRNEHVKETKFKRLWFDLAIPNDIEKMTCSNIDVITVDDLKEISKRNMKKREKEVQKANALIEKCVEEFEKYLQSVSIEPVIKFLQDKAHECSKAALKNAVKKHYIPKELEEEVEKVLHNAFKRFLHHPNLTLRKMADSAEVDIFVSVIKRLFGENDLKMDMNKCEYHMEKGIFK
;
A
#
# COMPACT_ATOMS: atom_id res chain seq x y z
N MET A 1 -8.42 17.93 -3.67
CA MET A 1 -7.41 18.30 -4.67
C MET A 1 -6.08 17.77 -4.14
N TYR A 2 -5.67 16.54 -4.45
CA TYR A 2 -4.59 15.89 -3.68
C TYR A 2 -3.21 16.21 -4.24
N PHE A 3 -2.17 16.09 -3.42
CA PHE A 3 -0.79 16.34 -3.85
C PHE A 3 0.16 15.35 -3.19
N VAL A 4 1.06 14.74 -3.96
CA VAL A 4 2.06 13.79 -3.46
C VAL A 4 3.43 14.16 -3.96
N ILE A 5 4.41 14.14 -3.06
CA ILE A 5 5.84 14.18 -3.37
C ILE A 5 6.41 12.81 -3.03
N SER A 6 6.98 12.12 -4.01
CA SER A 6 7.50 10.76 -3.85
C SER A 6 8.99 10.68 -4.17
N PHE A 7 9.76 10.19 -3.20
CA PHE A 7 11.12 9.71 -3.39
C PHE A 7 11.12 8.20 -3.20
N ASN A 8 11.34 7.45 -4.27
CA ASN A 8 11.31 5.99 -4.26
C ASN A 8 12.62 5.39 -4.80
N TYR A 9 12.77 4.07 -4.70
CA TYR A 9 13.97 3.35 -5.13
C TYR A 9 14.36 3.54 -6.61
N ARG A 10 13.47 4.04 -7.48
CA ARG A 10 13.75 4.30 -8.89
C ARG A 10 14.38 5.67 -9.12
N ASN A 11 13.98 6.67 -8.35
CA ASN A 11 14.38 8.06 -8.55
C ASN A 11 15.40 8.57 -7.51
N SER A 12 15.60 7.83 -6.41
CA SER A 12 16.49 8.21 -5.31
C SER A 12 17.39 7.04 -4.91
N ASP A 13 18.55 7.35 -4.33
CA ASP A 13 19.39 6.36 -3.67
C ASP A 13 19.01 6.21 -2.18
N VAL A 14 19.63 5.23 -1.51
CA VAL A 14 19.36 4.95 -0.08
C VAL A 14 19.77 6.11 0.81
N VAL A 15 20.84 6.83 0.45
CA VAL A 15 21.37 7.95 1.24
C VAL A 15 20.38 9.11 1.26
N LEU A 16 19.85 9.47 0.09
CA LEU A 16 18.84 10.51 -0.05
C LEU A 16 17.56 10.17 0.72
N ARG A 17 17.07 8.93 0.60
CA ARG A 17 15.89 8.48 1.38
C ARG A 17 16.15 8.48 2.88
N SER A 18 17.37 8.17 3.31
CA SER A 18 17.75 8.24 4.73
C SER A 18 17.67 9.67 5.26
N LYS A 19 18.23 10.65 4.52
CA LYS A 19 18.11 12.08 4.88
C LYS A 19 16.66 12.51 4.99
N LEU A 20 15.83 12.17 4.01
CA LEU A 20 14.41 12.53 4.01
C LEU A 20 13.61 11.88 5.15
N SER A 21 14.07 10.72 5.64
CA SER A 21 13.41 10.02 6.76
C SER A 21 13.61 10.74 8.11
N GLU A 22 14.53 11.71 8.19
CA GLU A 22 14.73 12.56 9.37
C GLU A 22 13.62 13.60 9.56
N LEU A 23 12.92 13.99 8.48
CA LEU A 23 11.78 14.90 8.56
C LEU A 23 10.68 14.29 9.42
N THR A 24 9.89 15.12 10.08
CA THR A 24 8.79 14.69 10.95
C THR A 24 7.50 15.39 10.57
N LEU A 25 6.35 14.94 11.09
CA LEU A 25 5.08 15.64 10.84
C LEU A 25 5.10 17.06 11.42
N GLU A 26 5.87 17.27 12.49
CA GLU A 26 6.08 18.54 13.15
C GLU A 26 6.70 19.60 12.22
N ASP A 27 7.50 19.19 11.23
CA ASP A 27 8.03 20.08 10.20
C ASP A 27 6.93 20.63 9.27
N PHE A 28 5.74 20.04 9.29
CA PHE A 28 4.58 20.42 8.51
C PHE A 28 3.45 21.01 9.38
N ALA A 29 3.77 21.62 10.52
CA ALA A 29 2.79 22.22 11.45
C ALA A 29 1.80 23.22 10.80
N ASP A 30 2.22 23.96 9.77
CA ASP A 30 1.37 24.95 9.08
C ASP A 30 0.41 24.33 8.04
N PHE A 31 0.41 23.01 7.90
CA PHE A 31 -0.35 22.30 6.89
C PHE A 31 -1.64 21.76 7.49
N LYS A 32 -2.77 22.03 6.83
CA LYS A 32 -4.10 21.58 7.27
C LYS A 32 -4.17 20.06 7.37
N GLU A 33 -3.79 19.34 6.32
CA GLU A 33 -3.64 17.89 6.39
C GLU A 33 -2.38 17.45 5.64
N VAL A 34 -1.62 16.56 6.28
CA VAL A 34 -0.39 15.96 5.77
C VAL A 34 -0.23 14.56 6.35
N MET A 35 0.20 13.63 5.50
CA MET A 35 0.57 12.29 5.92
C MET A 35 1.94 11.96 5.35
N PHE A 36 2.77 11.30 6.16
CA PHE A 36 4.13 10.99 5.79
C PHE A 36 4.39 9.48 5.80
N LEU A 37 4.62 8.89 4.62
CA LEU A 37 4.90 7.48 4.46
C LEU A 37 6.42 7.26 4.36
N LYS A 38 7.00 6.60 5.36
CA LYS A 38 8.42 6.23 5.37
C LYS A 38 8.58 4.73 5.33
N THR A 39 9.40 4.26 4.41
CA THR A 39 9.76 2.84 4.26
C THR A 39 11.20 2.75 3.77
N CYS A 40 11.75 1.53 3.73
CA CYS A 40 13.09 1.29 3.19
C CYS A 40 13.20 1.68 1.69
N ASN A 41 12.09 1.63 0.95
CA ASN A 41 12.04 1.76 -0.51
C ASN A 41 11.42 3.08 -1.00
N ARG A 42 10.76 3.83 -0.11
CA ARG A 42 10.12 5.11 -0.44
C ARG A 42 9.94 6.00 0.78
N VAL A 43 9.98 7.30 0.50
CA VAL A 43 9.62 8.39 1.40
C VAL A 43 8.65 9.28 0.64
N GLU A 44 7.40 9.35 1.08
CA GLU A 44 6.33 10.08 0.38
C GLU A 44 5.55 10.99 1.31
N VAL A 45 5.40 12.25 0.92
CA VAL A 45 4.56 13.22 1.64
C VAL A 45 3.28 13.46 0.85
N ILE A 46 2.14 13.27 1.51
CA ILE A 46 0.80 13.35 0.90
C ILE A 46 0.03 14.50 1.55
N PHE A 47 -0.55 15.38 0.75
CA PHE A 47 -1.26 16.59 1.19
C PHE A 47 -2.68 16.70 0.62
N ASP A 48 -3.53 17.45 1.32
CA ASP A 48 -4.92 17.74 0.95
C ASP A 48 -5.12 18.72 -0.22
N LYS A 49 -4.06 19.47 -0.57
CA LYS A 49 -4.06 20.52 -1.60
C LYS A 49 -2.69 20.65 -2.27
N LYS A 50 -2.69 21.11 -3.53
CA LYS A 50 -1.49 21.49 -4.27
C LYS A 50 -0.68 22.53 -3.50
N ARG A 51 0.64 22.36 -3.56
CA ARG A 51 1.63 23.25 -2.93
C ARG A 51 2.60 23.78 -3.98
N ASP A 52 3.10 24.98 -3.75
CA ASP A 52 4.27 25.46 -4.47
C ASP A 52 5.50 24.69 -3.96
N ILE A 53 6.23 24.09 -4.88
CA ILE A 53 7.37 23.22 -4.57
C ILE A 53 8.53 24.04 -4.02
N ASN A 54 8.74 25.26 -4.52
CA ASN A 54 9.83 26.13 -4.07
C ASN A 54 9.55 26.60 -2.64
N GLU A 55 8.32 27.03 -2.36
CA GLU A 55 7.91 27.42 -1.01
C GLU A 55 8.03 26.24 -0.03
N LEU A 56 7.63 25.04 -0.46
CA LEU A 56 7.72 23.84 0.36
C LEU A 56 9.17 23.41 0.60
N TYR A 57 10.03 23.57 -0.40
CA TYR A 57 11.46 23.34 -0.26
C TYR A 57 12.06 24.29 0.78
N ASP A 58 11.86 25.58 0.61
CA ASP A 58 12.38 26.62 1.50
C ASP A 58 11.85 26.49 2.93
N LYS A 59 10.64 25.98 3.14
CA LYS A 59 10.09 25.78 4.48
C LYS A 59 10.54 24.48 5.14
N VAL A 60 10.58 23.39 4.38
CA VAL A 60 10.69 22.03 4.95
C VAL A 60 11.93 21.30 4.46
N PHE A 61 12.07 21.11 3.15
CA PHE A 61 13.05 20.19 2.60
C PHE A 61 14.50 20.73 2.62
N HIS A 62 14.70 22.05 2.65
CA HIS A 62 16.04 22.66 2.69
C HIS A 62 16.89 22.21 3.91
N LYS A 63 16.23 21.76 4.98
CA LYS A 63 16.88 21.26 6.20
C LYS A 63 17.62 19.94 5.99
N VAL A 64 17.16 19.13 5.04
CA VAL A 64 17.61 17.73 4.87
C VAL A 64 18.20 17.45 3.49
N ILE A 65 17.78 18.17 2.45
CA ILE A 65 18.19 17.90 1.06
C ILE A 65 18.51 19.18 0.29
N THR A 66 19.33 19.04 -0.75
CA THR A 66 19.70 20.14 -1.66
C THR A 66 18.59 20.40 -2.70
N PRO A 67 18.62 21.56 -3.40
CA PRO A 67 17.67 21.82 -4.47
C PRO A 67 17.81 20.81 -5.63
N GLU A 68 19.04 20.37 -5.93
CA GLU A 68 19.31 19.34 -6.94
C GLU A 68 18.73 17.98 -6.55
N GLU A 69 18.79 17.61 -5.27
CA GLU A 69 18.18 16.40 -4.76
C GLU A 69 16.65 16.48 -4.83
N MET A 70 16.05 17.66 -4.61
CA MET A 70 14.61 17.87 -4.71
C MET A 70 14.07 17.66 -6.13
N LEU A 71 14.85 17.98 -7.17
CA LEU A 71 14.48 17.75 -8.57
C LEU A 71 14.30 16.27 -8.93
N LYS A 72 14.79 15.36 -8.09
CA LYS A 72 14.60 13.92 -8.27
C LYS A 72 13.21 13.43 -7.82
N ALA A 73 12.44 14.27 -7.13
CA ALA A 73 11.10 13.90 -6.66
C ALA A 73 10.14 13.67 -7.83
N GLU A 74 9.34 12.61 -7.75
CA GLU A 74 8.14 12.47 -8.56
C GLU A 74 7.00 13.21 -7.87
N ILE A 75 6.26 14.02 -8.64
CA ILE A 75 5.23 14.90 -8.12
C ILE A 75 3.92 14.57 -8.81
N TYR A 76 2.93 14.18 -8.01
CA TYR A 76 1.60 13.81 -8.48
C TYR A 76 0.57 14.82 -7.99
N GLN A 77 -0.35 15.21 -8.87
CA GLN A 77 -1.40 16.19 -8.57
C GLN A 77 -2.77 15.58 -8.89
N ASP A 78 -3.76 15.90 -8.04
CA ASP A 78 -5.16 15.53 -8.24
C ASP A 78 -5.37 14.04 -8.51
N ASN A 79 -5.83 13.70 -9.71
CA ASN A 79 -6.15 12.33 -10.08
C ASN A 79 -4.91 11.45 -10.08
N GLU A 80 -3.76 11.98 -10.50
CA GLU A 80 -2.50 11.26 -10.47
C GLU A 80 -2.07 10.97 -9.02
N ALA A 81 -2.32 11.91 -8.11
CA ALA A 81 -2.06 11.72 -6.68
C ALA A 81 -2.95 10.63 -6.08
N ILE A 82 -4.25 10.62 -6.42
CA ILE A 82 -5.20 9.58 -5.99
C ILE A 82 -4.76 8.22 -6.55
N GLU A 83 -4.48 8.16 -7.85
CA GLU A 83 -4.05 6.95 -8.54
C GLU A 83 -2.76 6.39 -7.93
N HIS A 84 -1.78 7.26 -7.66
CA HIS A 84 -0.52 6.89 -7.01
C HIS A 84 -0.75 6.28 -5.63
N VAL A 85 -1.53 6.94 -4.76
CA VAL A 85 -1.85 6.40 -3.43
C VAL A 85 -2.56 5.05 -3.53
N PHE A 86 -3.44 4.85 -4.52
CA PHE A 86 -4.11 3.57 -4.73
C PHE A 86 -3.14 2.50 -5.22
N LYS A 87 -2.20 2.83 -6.11
CA LYS A 87 -1.12 1.93 -6.56
C LYS A 87 -0.21 1.51 -5.41
N VAL A 88 0.18 2.46 -4.56
CA VAL A 88 1.00 2.19 -3.36
C VAL A 88 0.23 1.30 -2.39
N ALA A 89 -1.03 1.62 -2.07
CA ALA A 89 -1.87 0.82 -1.19
C ALA A 89 -2.09 -0.61 -1.72
N ALA A 90 -2.20 -0.78 -3.03
CA ALA A 90 -2.35 -2.07 -3.71
C ALA A 90 -1.03 -2.82 -3.93
N SER A 91 0.10 -2.29 -3.45
CA SER A 91 1.45 -2.85 -3.64
C SER A 91 1.88 -2.97 -5.11
N LEU A 92 1.26 -2.21 -6.02
CA LEU A 92 1.60 -2.24 -7.45
C LEU A 92 2.88 -1.47 -7.78
N ASP A 93 3.20 -0.47 -6.96
CA ASP A 93 4.36 0.40 -7.16
C ASP A 93 5.61 -0.06 -6.35
N SER A 94 5.59 -1.25 -5.73
CA SER A 94 6.70 -1.72 -4.88
C SER A 94 7.78 -2.47 -5.66
N MET A 95 9.04 -2.39 -5.21
CA MET A 95 10.18 -3.15 -5.77
C MET A 95 9.87 -4.64 -5.87
N VAL A 96 9.12 -5.18 -4.90
CA VAL A 96 8.44 -6.47 -5.01
C VAL A 96 6.93 -6.23 -5.12
N VAL A 97 6.42 -6.23 -6.36
CA VAL A 97 4.99 -6.03 -6.64
C VAL A 97 4.16 -7.10 -5.91
N GLY A 98 3.20 -6.69 -5.10
CA GLY A 98 2.26 -7.59 -4.41
C GLY A 98 2.61 -8.01 -2.98
N GLU A 99 3.73 -7.55 -2.40
CA GLU A 99 4.00 -7.76 -0.97
C GLU A 99 3.09 -6.88 -0.11
N THR A 100 2.40 -7.50 0.87
CA THR A 100 1.36 -6.87 1.69
C THR A 100 1.91 -5.90 2.74
N GLN A 101 3.22 -5.84 2.94
CA GLN A 101 3.87 -4.99 3.95
C GLN A 101 3.58 -3.50 3.74
N ILE A 102 3.57 -3.01 2.48
CA ILE A 102 3.36 -1.58 2.21
C ILE A 102 1.99 -1.07 2.64
N THR A 103 0.95 -1.91 2.59
CA THR A 103 -0.38 -1.55 3.10
C THR A 103 -0.38 -1.43 4.62
N GLY A 104 0.40 -2.26 5.31
CA GLY A 104 0.61 -2.15 6.76
C GLY A 104 1.30 -0.83 7.10
N GLN A 105 2.40 -0.52 6.43
CA GLN A 105 3.14 0.73 6.61
C GLN A 105 2.28 1.98 6.28
N LEU A 106 1.43 1.90 5.26
CA LEU A 106 0.48 2.98 4.94
C LEU A 106 -0.56 3.16 6.06
N LYS A 107 -1.02 2.08 6.71
CA LYS A 107 -1.89 2.17 7.89
C LYS A 107 -1.19 2.78 9.08
N GLU A 108 0.07 2.42 9.31
CA GLU A 108 0.89 2.99 10.40
C GLU A 108 1.11 4.49 10.18
N ALA A 109 1.48 4.91 8.97
CA ALA A 109 1.63 6.32 8.61
C ALA A 109 0.33 7.12 8.79
N PHE A 110 -0.80 6.54 8.40
CA PHE A 110 -2.12 7.14 8.65
C PHE A 110 -2.41 7.28 10.13
N TYR A 111 -2.13 6.25 10.93
CA TYR A 111 -2.35 6.27 12.37
C TYR A 111 -1.48 7.31 13.07
N GLU A 112 -0.21 7.42 12.70
CA GLU A 112 0.69 8.46 13.24
C GLU A 112 0.15 9.86 12.95
N ALA A 113 -0.25 10.13 11.71
CA ALA A 113 -0.81 11.43 11.32
C ALA A 113 -2.14 11.73 12.04
N TYR A 114 -2.96 10.70 12.29
CA TYR A 114 -4.20 10.82 13.04
C TYR A 114 -3.97 11.16 14.51
N GLU A 115 -3.14 10.40 15.22
CA GLU A 115 -2.83 10.62 16.63
C GLU A 115 -2.21 12.00 16.89
N LYS A 116 -1.39 12.49 15.95
CA LYS A 116 -0.76 13.82 16.04
C LYS A 116 -1.63 14.97 15.51
N ASN A 117 -2.88 14.71 15.09
CA ASN A 117 -3.79 15.71 14.51
C ASN A 117 -3.31 16.40 13.22
N TYR A 118 -2.49 15.70 12.41
CA TYR A 118 -2.04 16.15 11.09
C TYR A 118 -2.92 15.64 9.94
N ILE A 119 -3.93 14.84 10.24
CA ILE A 119 -4.91 14.39 9.26
C ILE A 119 -6.30 14.86 9.65
N ALA A 120 -7.10 15.22 8.66
CA ALA A 120 -8.52 15.47 8.87
C ALA A 120 -9.31 14.73 7.78
N GLN A 121 -10.37 15.35 7.29
CA GLN A 121 -11.38 14.63 6.53
C GLN A 121 -10.92 14.23 5.13
N ASP A 122 -10.16 15.09 4.46
CA ASP A 122 -9.84 14.92 3.03
C ASP A 122 -8.88 13.75 2.81
N LEU A 123 -7.79 13.69 3.58
CA LEU A 123 -6.83 12.58 3.54
C LEU A 123 -7.39 11.31 4.18
N THR A 124 -8.22 11.41 5.23
CA THR A 124 -8.88 10.21 5.80
C THR A 124 -9.75 9.49 4.77
N ARG A 125 -10.53 10.24 3.98
CA ARG A 125 -11.31 9.67 2.87
C ARG A 125 -10.44 8.98 1.84
N LEU A 126 -9.34 9.63 1.42
CA LEU A 126 -8.40 9.08 0.44
C LEU A 126 -7.83 7.75 0.91
N ILE A 127 -7.34 7.69 2.15
CA ILE A 127 -6.68 6.50 2.70
C ILE A 127 -7.67 5.36 2.94
N HIS A 128 -8.87 5.65 3.46
CA HIS A 128 -9.89 4.60 3.61
C HIS A 128 -10.31 4.02 2.25
N PHE A 129 -10.46 4.87 1.23
CA PHE A 129 -10.81 4.41 -0.10
C PHE A 129 -9.65 3.65 -0.76
N SER A 130 -8.40 4.04 -0.51
CA SER A 130 -7.23 3.31 -1.00
C SER A 130 -7.18 1.88 -0.46
N PHE A 131 -7.49 1.66 0.83
CA PHE A 131 -7.60 0.31 1.40
C PHE A 131 -8.74 -0.51 0.80
N LYS A 132 -9.90 0.12 0.54
CA LYS A 132 -11.02 -0.53 -0.17
C LYS A 132 -10.59 -0.96 -1.58
N CYS A 133 -9.90 -0.08 -2.31
CA CYS A 133 -9.40 -0.39 -3.65
C CYS A 133 -8.33 -1.51 -3.62
N ALA A 134 -7.37 -1.43 -2.71
CA ALA A 134 -6.34 -2.45 -2.53
C ALA A 134 -6.95 -3.84 -2.25
N LYS A 135 -7.99 -3.92 -1.41
CA LYS A 135 -8.75 -5.15 -1.16
C LYS A 135 -9.46 -5.67 -2.41
N LYS A 136 -10.10 -4.78 -3.19
CA LYS A 136 -10.77 -5.11 -4.46
C LYS A 136 -9.77 -5.69 -5.47
N ILE A 137 -8.59 -5.08 -5.61
CA ILE A 137 -7.53 -5.54 -6.51
C ILE A 137 -7.03 -6.91 -6.07
N ARG A 138 -6.67 -7.09 -4.79
CA ARG A 138 -6.19 -8.40 -4.27
C ARG A 138 -7.19 -9.53 -4.47
N ASN A 139 -8.48 -9.26 -4.37
CA ASN A 139 -9.52 -10.27 -4.53
C ASN A 139 -9.81 -10.59 -6.01
N GLN A 140 -9.51 -9.67 -6.92
CA GLN A 140 -9.85 -9.79 -8.34
C GLN A 140 -8.63 -10.04 -9.24
N THR A 141 -7.41 -9.90 -8.72
CA THR A 141 -6.17 -10.12 -9.45
C THR A 141 -5.25 -11.06 -8.71
N SER A 142 -4.42 -11.76 -9.48
CA SER A 142 -3.44 -12.72 -8.99
C SER A 142 -2.03 -12.12 -8.94
N VAL A 143 -1.91 -10.78 -8.89
CA VAL A 143 -0.62 -10.05 -8.97
C VAL A 143 0.39 -10.49 -7.91
N SER A 144 -0.07 -10.88 -6.72
CA SER A 144 0.76 -11.30 -5.59
C SER A 144 0.93 -12.82 -5.45
N SER A 145 0.38 -13.63 -6.35
CA SER A 145 0.26 -15.09 -6.15
C SER A 145 1.37 -15.94 -6.79
N GLU A 146 1.99 -15.47 -7.86
CA GLU A 146 2.96 -16.26 -8.63
C GLU A 146 4.40 -15.74 -8.45
N PRO A 147 5.33 -16.59 -7.95
CA PRO A 147 6.72 -16.21 -7.83
C PRO A 147 7.35 -16.07 -9.21
N VAL A 148 8.18 -15.04 -9.35
CA VAL A 148 8.82 -14.67 -10.62
C VAL A 148 10.34 -14.70 -10.54
N SER A 149 10.93 -14.67 -9.34
CA SER A 149 12.35 -14.91 -9.18
C SER A 149 12.64 -16.41 -9.23
N VAL A 150 13.77 -16.79 -9.83
CA VAL A 150 14.22 -18.18 -9.91
C VAL A 150 14.34 -18.79 -8.51
N ALA A 151 14.83 -18.03 -7.54
CA ALA A 151 14.91 -18.44 -6.13
C ALA A 151 13.55 -18.79 -5.51
N SER A 152 12.52 -17.95 -5.67
CA SER A 152 11.19 -18.23 -5.13
C SER A 152 10.51 -19.40 -5.86
N ILE A 153 10.73 -19.52 -7.17
CA ILE A 153 10.23 -20.66 -7.94
C ILE A 153 10.90 -21.96 -7.47
N ALA A 154 12.20 -21.95 -7.17
CA ALA A 154 12.92 -23.11 -6.65
C ALA A 154 12.31 -23.61 -5.32
N VAL A 155 12.09 -22.72 -4.35
CA VAL A 155 11.47 -23.07 -3.06
C VAL A 155 10.03 -23.58 -3.26
N ARG A 156 9.24 -22.93 -4.12
CA ARG A 156 7.90 -23.41 -4.46
C ARG A 156 7.94 -24.80 -5.11
N LYS A 157 8.88 -25.05 -6.02
CA LYS A 157 9.05 -26.35 -6.66
C LYS A 157 9.43 -27.42 -5.65
N ALA A 158 10.27 -27.09 -4.67
CA ALA A 158 10.59 -27.97 -3.55
C ALA A 158 9.33 -28.35 -2.76
N LYS A 159 8.49 -27.35 -2.44
CA LYS A 159 7.20 -27.57 -1.76
C LYS A 159 6.24 -28.42 -2.60
N GLU A 160 6.15 -28.20 -3.90
CA GLU A 160 5.31 -29.02 -4.78
C GLU A 160 5.73 -30.50 -4.79
N ILE A 161 7.04 -30.77 -4.81
CA ILE A 161 7.59 -32.13 -4.83
C ILE A 161 7.44 -32.80 -3.46
N LEU A 162 7.67 -32.06 -2.37
CA LEU A 162 7.63 -32.60 -1.00
C LEU A 162 6.27 -32.48 -0.32
N LYS A 163 5.30 -31.79 -0.95
CA LYS A 163 3.96 -31.42 -0.47
C LYS A 163 3.96 -30.44 0.70
N ASP A 164 4.80 -30.68 1.70
CA ASP A 164 5.00 -29.83 2.87
C ASP A 164 6.51 -29.70 3.16
N LEU A 165 6.93 -28.51 3.58
CA LEU A 165 8.30 -28.21 3.96
C LEU A 165 8.46 -27.92 5.46
N SER A 166 7.36 -27.82 6.22
CA SER A 166 7.43 -27.52 7.65
C SER A 166 8.30 -28.54 8.40
N GLY A 167 9.24 -28.04 9.20
CA GLY A 167 10.16 -28.88 9.99
C GLY A 167 11.31 -29.53 9.20
N TYR A 168 11.41 -29.32 7.89
CA TYR A 168 12.61 -29.70 7.15
C TYR A 168 13.79 -28.79 7.51
N SER A 169 15.00 -29.27 7.20
CA SER A 169 16.20 -28.44 7.18
C SER A 169 16.78 -28.41 5.77
N ALA A 170 17.14 -27.22 5.30
CA ALA A 170 17.69 -27.00 3.96
C ALA A 170 19.09 -26.40 4.04
N VAL A 171 20.03 -26.96 3.27
CA VAL A 171 21.37 -26.39 3.11
C VAL A 171 21.30 -25.29 2.07
N VAL A 172 21.77 -24.09 2.41
CA VAL A 172 21.86 -22.97 1.46
C VAL A 172 23.33 -22.58 1.33
N VAL A 173 23.87 -22.69 0.11
CA VAL A 173 25.28 -22.39 -0.18
C VAL A 173 25.37 -21.02 -0.85
N GLY A 174 26.03 -20.09 -0.18
CA GLY A 174 26.17 -18.69 -0.61
C GLY A 174 25.32 -17.71 0.20
N VAL A 175 25.62 -16.42 0.03
CA VAL A 175 25.02 -15.31 0.80
C VAL A 175 24.65 -14.10 -0.07
N GLY A 176 24.69 -14.28 -1.40
CA GLY A 176 24.26 -13.26 -2.36
C GLY A 176 22.74 -13.12 -2.42
N ASP A 177 22.25 -12.20 -3.25
CA ASP A 177 20.82 -11.85 -3.32
C ASP A 177 19.91 -13.05 -3.59
N THR A 178 20.34 -13.95 -4.47
CA THR A 178 19.61 -15.19 -4.76
C THR A 178 19.48 -16.07 -3.51
N ALA A 179 20.57 -16.26 -2.74
CA ALA A 179 20.55 -17.03 -1.49
C ALA A 179 19.67 -16.36 -0.42
N ARG A 180 19.70 -15.02 -0.35
CA ARG A 180 18.84 -14.22 0.55
C ARG A 180 17.36 -14.44 0.25
N ILE A 181 16.98 -14.41 -1.03
CA ILE A 181 15.60 -14.66 -1.45
C ILE A 181 15.21 -16.10 -1.12
N VAL A 182 16.07 -17.09 -1.38
CA VAL A 182 15.83 -18.49 -0.98
C VAL A 182 15.55 -18.57 0.53
N CYS A 183 16.42 -18.01 1.37
CA CYS A 183 16.26 -18.04 2.82
C CYS A 183 14.93 -17.41 3.26
N LYS A 184 14.60 -16.22 2.78
CA LYS A 184 13.33 -15.54 3.10
C LYS A 184 12.10 -16.38 2.70
N ASN A 185 12.16 -17.12 1.60
CA ASN A 185 11.06 -18.00 1.19
C ASN A 185 11.02 -19.31 2.00
N LEU A 186 12.16 -19.85 2.42
CA LEU A 186 12.24 -21.03 3.29
C LEU A 186 11.71 -20.74 4.70
N ILE A 187 12.03 -19.57 5.27
CA ILE A 187 11.52 -19.12 6.58
C ILE A 187 10.00 -19.04 6.57
N LYS A 188 9.40 -18.44 5.53
CA LYS A 188 7.94 -18.38 5.35
C LYS A 188 7.26 -19.75 5.31
N GLU A 189 8.01 -20.79 4.96
CA GLU A 189 7.55 -22.19 4.91
C GLU A 189 7.92 -22.99 6.18
N GLY A 190 8.52 -22.35 7.19
CA GLY A 190 8.90 -22.99 8.46
C GLY A 190 10.07 -23.97 8.32
N VAL A 191 10.98 -23.72 7.38
CA VAL A 191 12.16 -24.57 7.12
C VAL A 191 13.37 -24.02 7.89
N ASN A 192 14.05 -24.88 8.64
CA ASN A 192 15.33 -24.54 9.27
C ASN A 192 16.44 -24.43 8.21
N ILE A 193 17.39 -23.53 8.42
CA ILE A 193 18.40 -23.20 7.41
C ILE A 193 19.79 -23.59 7.92
N VAL A 194 20.55 -24.27 7.09
CA VAL A 194 21.98 -24.51 7.28
C VAL A 194 22.72 -23.66 6.25
N LEU A 195 23.15 -22.47 6.65
CA LEU A 195 23.89 -21.52 5.83
C LEU A 195 25.35 -21.96 5.70
N VAL A 196 25.82 -22.10 4.47
CA VAL A 196 27.19 -22.48 4.16
C VAL A 196 27.82 -21.41 3.27
N ASN A 197 28.95 -20.85 3.69
CA ASN A 197 29.67 -19.88 2.89
C ASN A 197 31.19 -20.02 3.04
N ARG A 198 31.93 -19.50 2.05
CA ARG A 198 33.40 -19.44 2.11
C ARG A 198 33.87 -18.52 3.24
N THR A 199 33.25 -17.35 3.35
CA THR A 199 33.50 -16.37 4.41
C THR A 199 32.39 -16.47 5.44
N VAL A 200 32.68 -17.05 6.59
CA VAL A 200 31.70 -17.39 7.63
C VAL A 200 31.03 -16.14 8.19
N GLU A 201 31.78 -15.04 8.30
CA GLU A 201 31.32 -13.73 8.78
C GLU A 201 30.15 -13.21 7.93
N ASN A 202 30.20 -13.39 6.61
CA ASN A 202 29.10 -12.96 5.73
C ASN A 202 27.84 -13.80 5.93
N ALA A 203 27.97 -15.06 6.32
CA ALA A 203 26.83 -15.91 6.64
C ALA A 203 26.22 -15.56 8.01
N PHE A 204 27.05 -15.16 8.98
CA PHE A 204 26.56 -14.58 10.24
C PHE A 204 25.79 -13.27 10.02
N ALA A 205 26.33 -12.35 9.22
CA ALA A 205 25.63 -11.11 8.90
C ALA A 205 24.27 -11.36 8.24
N LEU A 206 24.18 -12.36 7.35
CA LEU A 206 22.91 -12.77 6.77
C LEU A 206 21.97 -13.39 7.80
N LYS A 207 22.46 -14.24 8.71
CA LYS A 207 21.65 -14.78 9.80
C LYS A 207 21.05 -13.66 10.65
N GLU A 208 21.83 -12.65 11.02
CA GLU A 208 21.36 -11.50 11.80
C GLU A 208 20.26 -10.72 11.05
N GLU A 209 20.38 -10.53 9.73
CA GLU A 209 19.33 -9.89 8.92
C GLU A 209 18.03 -10.72 8.90
N LEU A 210 18.13 -12.04 8.85
CA LEU A 210 16.97 -12.93 8.71
C LEU A 210 16.18 -13.10 10.02
N GLY A 211 16.80 -12.80 11.17
CA GLY A 211 16.18 -12.93 12.49
C GLY A 211 16.04 -14.38 12.97
N ASP A 212 15.26 -14.57 14.03
CA ASP A 212 15.19 -15.83 14.80
C ASP A 212 13.85 -16.59 14.62
N GLU A 213 13.14 -16.38 13.49
CA GLU A 213 11.87 -17.07 13.22
C GLU A 213 12.02 -18.60 13.07
N VAL A 214 13.18 -19.05 12.61
CA VAL A 214 13.54 -20.48 12.45
C VAL A 214 14.98 -20.70 12.91
N ASN A 215 15.39 -21.96 13.11
CA ASN A 215 16.79 -22.24 13.41
C ASN A 215 17.66 -21.98 12.17
N ILE A 216 18.70 -21.15 12.33
CA ILE A 216 19.70 -20.87 11.31
C ILE A 216 21.09 -21.23 11.84
N ASP A 217 21.64 -22.32 11.33
CA ASP A 217 23.00 -22.78 11.64
C ASP A 217 23.97 -22.32 10.56
N VAL A 218 25.14 -21.82 10.97
CA VAL A 218 26.15 -21.28 10.06
C VAL A 218 27.39 -22.17 10.05
N HIS A 219 27.85 -22.54 8.86
CA HIS A 219 29.02 -23.38 8.66
C HIS A 219 29.96 -22.82 7.58
N SER A 220 31.25 -23.15 7.71
CA SER A 220 32.22 -22.91 6.65
C SER A 220 32.01 -23.86 5.46
N LEU A 221 32.49 -23.44 4.29
CA LEU A 221 32.46 -24.25 3.07
C LEU A 221 33.14 -25.62 3.23
N ASP A 222 34.15 -25.74 4.09
CA ASP A 222 34.84 -27.00 4.37
C ASP A 222 33.94 -28.07 5.01
N SER A 223 32.83 -27.65 5.64
CA SER A 223 31.84 -28.56 6.22
C SER A 223 30.87 -29.13 5.17
N LEU A 224 30.83 -28.54 3.97
CA LEU A 224 29.85 -28.87 2.92
C LEU A 224 29.81 -30.37 2.59
N PRO A 225 30.93 -31.10 2.40
CA PRO A 225 30.89 -32.54 2.08
C PRO A 225 30.15 -33.39 3.13
N LYS A 226 30.16 -32.98 4.40
CA LYS A 226 29.40 -33.67 5.45
C LYS A 226 27.92 -33.30 5.38
N LEU A 227 27.63 -32.02 5.22
CA LEU A 227 26.26 -31.48 5.24
C LEU A 227 25.42 -32.01 4.06
N ILE A 228 25.95 -32.01 2.83
CA ILE A 228 25.20 -32.45 1.63
C ILE A 228 24.71 -33.91 1.67
N ASN A 229 25.28 -34.72 2.57
CA ASN A 229 24.91 -36.12 2.74
C ASN A 229 23.88 -36.34 3.85
N ASN A 230 23.67 -35.35 4.73
CA ASN A 230 22.73 -35.44 5.86
C ASN A 230 21.38 -34.77 5.57
N TYR A 231 21.33 -33.85 4.60
CA TYR A 231 20.14 -33.08 4.29
C TYR A 231 19.53 -33.46 2.95
N ARG A 232 18.19 -33.44 2.88
CA ARG A 232 17.43 -33.72 1.66
C ARG A 232 17.39 -32.53 0.71
N LEU A 233 17.31 -31.32 1.25
CA LEU A 233 17.16 -30.08 0.49
C LEU A 233 18.47 -29.31 0.44
N LEU A 234 18.88 -28.91 -0.76
CA LEU A 234 20.03 -28.05 -0.98
C LEU A 234 19.71 -26.98 -2.02
N PHE A 235 20.13 -25.75 -1.76
CA PHE A 235 20.08 -24.63 -2.70
C PHE A 235 21.48 -24.04 -2.81
N SER A 236 22.08 -24.04 -4.00
CA SER A 236 23.36 -23.38 -4.25
C SER A 236 23.14 -22.11 -5.07
N ALA A 237 23.79 -21.03 -4.65
CA ALA A 237 23.71 -19.73 -5.31
C ALA A 237 25.00 -18.93 -5.08
N THR A 238 26.15 -19.51 -5.45
CA THR A 238 27.44 -18.84 -5.32
C THR A 238 27.85 -18.11 -6.60
N ALA A 239 28.91 -17.31 -6.51
CA ALA A 239 29.58 -16.67 -7.65
C ALA A 239 30.85 -17.43 -8.06
N SER A 240 30.95 -18.73 -7.77
CA SER A 240 32.11 -19.54 -8.10
C SER A 240 32.21 -19.79 -9.60
N ASN A 241 33.43 -19.73 -10.14
CA ASN A 241 33.69 -20.08 -11.54
C ASN A 241 33.74 -21.60 -11.79
N TYR A 242 33.78 -22.40 -10.72
CA TYR A 242 33.89 -23.85 -10.75
C TYR A 242 32.89 -24.50 -9.79
N PRO A 243 32.42 -25.73 -10.09
CA PRO A 243 31.53 -26.47 -9.19
C PRO A 243 32.14 -26.65 -7.80
N VAL A 244 31.42 -26.16 -6.80
CA VAL A 244 31.74 -26.31 -5.37
C VAL A 244 31.22 -27.63 -4.80
N ILE A 245 30.19 -28.21 -5.42
CA ILE A 245 29.65 -29.54 -5.08
C ILE A 245 30.08 -30.51 -6.18
N ARG A 246 30.93 -31.47 -5.81
CA ARG A 246 31.56 -32.45 -6.71
C ARG A 246 31.14 -33.86 -6.35
N ASN A 247 31.15 -34.78 -7.33
CA ASN A 247 30.77 -36.18 -7.12
C ASN A 247 31.58 -36.87 -6.02
N GLU A 248 32.86 -36.51 -5.85
CA GLU A 248 33.74 -37.07 -4.80
C GLU A 248 33.25 -36.79 -3.36
N HIS A 249 32.48 -35.73 -3.16
CA HIS A 249 31.90 -35.36 -1.87
C HIS A 249 30.57 -36.09 -1.58
N VAL A 250 29.98 -36.73 -2.59
CA VAL A 250 28.66 -37.33 -2.52
C VAL A 250 28.74 -38.79 -2.12
N LYS A 251 28.03 -39.14 -1.04
CA LYS A 251 27.84 -40.53 -0.60
C LYS A 251 26.46 -41.03 -1.02
N GLU A 252 26.33 -42.34 -1.17
CA GLU A 252 25.05 -42.99 -1.39
C GLU A 252 24.17 -42.90 -0.14
N THR A 253 22.89 -42.56 -0.32
CA THR A 253 21.93 -42.41 0.78
C THR A 253 20.64 -43.14 0.48
N LYS A 254 19.92 -43.60 1.51
CA LYS A 254 18.63 -44.33 1.34
C LYS A 254 17.45 -43.42 0.97
N PHE A 255 17.61 -42.11 1.09
CA PHE A 255 16.57 -41.13 0.81
C PHE A 255 16.88 -40.35 -0.46
N LYS A 256 15.84 -39.96 -1.20
CA LYS A 256 15.98 -39.03 -2.32
C LYS A 256 16.38 -37.64 -1.84
N ARG A 257 17.29 -37.01 -2.57
CA ARG A 257 17.77 -35.64 -2.37
C ARG A 257 17.28 -34.76 -3.51
N LEU A 258 16.92 -33.53 -3.19
CA LEU A 258 16.42 -32.55 -4.14
C LEU A 258 17.29 -31.30 -4.02
N TRP A 259 18.10 -31.06 -5.05
CA TRP A 259 19.09 -30.00 -5.07
C TRP A 259 18.75 -28.98 -6.15
N PHE A 260 18.86 -27.70 -5.80
CA PHE A 260 18.59 -26.59 -6.68
C PHE A 260 19.88 -25.83 -6.94
N ASP A 261 20.36 -25.88 -8.18
CA ASP A 261 21.52 -25.12 -8.62
C ASP A 261 21.06 -23.80 -9.24
N LEU A 262 21.20 -22.72 -8.47
CA LEU A 262 20.78 -21.37 -8.85
C LEU A 262 21.94 -20.49 -9.30
N ALA A 263 23.15 -21.06 -9.46
CA ALA A 263 24.35 -20.35 -9.88
C ALA A 263 24.58 -20.43 -11.39
N ILE A 264 25.30 -19.43 -11.92
CA ILE A 264 25.79 -19.41 -13.30
C ILE A 264 27.22 -18.84 -13.28
N PRO A 265 28.27 -19.62 -13.58
CA PRO A 265 28.26 -21.06 -13.90
C PRO A 265 27.73 -21.95 -12.76
N ASN A 266 27.34 -23.19 -13.09
CA ASN A 266 26.75 -24.15 -12.14
C ASN A 266 27.68 -24.47 -10.96
N ASP A 267 27.12 -24.44 -9.75
CA ASP A 267 27.80 -24.83 -8.51
C ASP A 267 27.88 -26.34 -8.33
N ILE A 268 26.97 -27.07 -8.96
CA ILE A 268 26.81 -28.52 -8.83
C ILE A 268 27.34 -29.19 -10.09
N GLU A 269 28.37 -30.04 -9.91
CA GLU A 269 28.85 -30.90 -10.98
C GLU A 269 27.71 -31.83 -11.45
N LYS A 270 27.76 -32.30 -12.69
CA LYS A 270 26.79 -33.31 -13.17
C LYS A 270 26.84 -34.55 -12.28
N MET A 271 25.81 -34.73 -11.46
CA MET A 271 25.73 -35.80 -10.47
C MET A 271 25.53 -37.15 -11.15
N THR A 272 26.30 -38.15 -10.71
CA THR A 272 26.22 -39.54 -11.20
C THR A 272 25.28 -40.41 -10.38
N CYS A 273 24.93 -39.98 -9.16
CA CYS A 273 24.07 -40.73 -8.26
C CYS A 273 22.59 -40.59 -8.65
N SER A 274 21.87 -41.72 -8.72
CA SER A 274 20.46 -41.76 -9.12
C SER A 274 19.47 -41.25 -8.07
N ASN A 275 19.93 -41.03 -6.83
CA ASN A 275 19.09 -40.58 -5.73
C ASN A 275 19.11 -39.06 -5.52
N ILE A 276 19.77 -38.30 -6.39
CA ILE A 276 19.81 -36.83 -6.38
C ILE A 276 19.11 -36.31 -7.63
N ASP A 277 18.03 -35.57 -7.42
CA ASP A 277 17.40 -34.77 -8.45
C ASP A 277 18.01 -33.35 -8.40
N VAL A 278 18.78 -32.98 -9.42
CA VAL A 278 19.34 -31.63 -9.58
C VAL A 278 18.46 -30.81 -10.51
N ILE A 279 17.97 -29.66 -10.03
CA ILE A 279 17.16 -28.70 -10.78
C ILE A 279 17.99 -27.44 -10.95
N THR A 280 18.23 -27.04 -12.20
CA THR A 280 19.08 -25.89 -12.55
C THR A 280 18.25 -24.64 -12.82
N VAL A 281 18.92 -23.48 -12.91
CA VAL A 281 18.27 -22.24 -13.38
C VAL A 281 17.56 -22.45 -14.72
N ASP A 282 18.15 -23.20 -15.65
CA ASP A 282 17.57 -23.44 -16.97
C ASP A 282 16.23 -24.19 -16.91
N ASP A 283 16.10 -25.15 -16.00
CA ASP A 283 14.84 -25.89 -15.77
C ASP A 283 13.73 -24.98 -15.22
N LEU A 284 14.11 -23.95 -14.47
CA LEU A 284 13.20 -23.00 -13.83
C LEU A 284 12.86 -21.80 -14.72
N LYS A 285 13.67 -21.51 -15.76
CA LYS A 285 13.49 -20.35 -16.66
C LYS A 285 12.14 -20.36 -17.37
N GLU A 286 11.65 -21.50 -17.83
CA GLU A 286 10.37 -21.57 -18.53
C GLU A 286 9.17 -21.31 -17.59
N ILE A 287 9.26 -21.79 -16.35
CA ILE A 287 8.27 -21.46 -15.30
C ILE A 287 8.32 -19.96 -15.00
N SER A 288 9.52 -19.41 -14.85
CA SER A 288 9.74 -17.97 -14.62
C SER A 288 9.15 -17.11 -15.72
N LYS A 289 9.43 -17.40 -16.99
CA LYS A 289 8.88 -16.67 -18.14
C LYS A 289 7.36 -16.75 -18.20
N ARG A 290 6.78 -17.92 -17.92
CA ARG A 290 5.33 -18.10 -17.88
C ARG A 290 4.70 -17.28 -16.76
N ASN A 291 5.30 -17.28 -15.58
CA ASN A 291 4.83 -16.52 -14.44
C ASN A 291 4.98 -15.01 -14.66
N MET A 292 6.06 -14.56 -15.31
CA MET A 292 6.20 -13.16 -15.74
C MET A 292 5.08 -12.74 -16.67
N LYS A 293 4.80 -13.50 -17.75
CA LYS A 293 3.71 -13.20 -18.69
C LYS A 293 2.34 -13.17 -18.02
N LYS A 294 2.09 -14.08 -17.06
CA LYS A 294 0.86 -14.04 -16.26
C LYS A 294 0.81 -12.80 -15.38
N ARG A 295 1.91 -12.47 -14.69
CA ARG A 295 2.01 -11.28 -13.83
C ARG A 295 1.79 -9.99 -14.62
N GLU A 296 2.35 -9.87 -15.83
CA GLU A 296 2.12 -8.72 -16.70
C GLU A 296 0.63 -8.52 -17.02
N LYS A 297 -0.09 -9.59 -17.38
CA LYS A 297 -1.54 -9.54 -17.61
C LYS A 297 -2.32 -9.16 -16.35
N GLU A 298 -1.93 -9.71 -15.20
CA GLU A 298 -2.56 -9.38 -13.92
C GLU A 298 -2.29 -7.93 -13.49
N VAL A 299 -1.10 -7.40 -13.77
CA VAL A 299 -0.76 -5.98 -13.53
C VAL A 299 -1.59 -5.07 -14.42
N GLN A 300 -1.75 -5.40 -15.70
CA GLN A 300 -2.64 -4.65 -16.60
C GLN A 300 -4.08 -4.64 -16.09
N LYS A 301 -4.58 -5.80 -15.64
CA LYS A 301 -5.90 -5.92 -15.01
C LYS A 301 -6.01 -5.10 -13.72
N ALA A 302 -4.96 -5.08 -12.91
CA ALA A 302 -4.90 -4.30 -11.67
C ALA A 302 -4.92 -2.79 -11.95
N ASN A 303 -4.16 -2.31 -12.95
CA ASN A 303 -4.19 -0.91 -13.37
C ASN A 303 -5.58 -0.49 -13.87
N ALA A 304 -6.23 -1.31 -14.70
CA ALA A 304 -7.60 -1.04 -15.14
C ALA A 304 -8.62 -1.03 -13.99
N LEU A 305 -8.36 -1.77 -12.90
CA LEU A 305 -9.18 -1.71 -11.68
C LEU A 305 -8.89 -0.45 -10.86
N ILE A 306 -7.64 0.04 -10.86
CA ILE A 306 -7.28 1.30 -10.21
C ILE A 306 -7.98 2.47 -10.88
N GLU A 307 -7.95 2.57 -12.22
CA GLU A 307 -8.65 3.62 -12.96
C GLU A 307 -10.13 3.68 -12.54
N LYS A 308 -10.81 2.53 -12.48
CA LYS A 308 -12.18 2.43 -11.98
C LYS A 308 -12.33 2.85 -10.52
N CYS A 309 -11.37 2.52 -9.66
CA CYS A 309 -11.40 2.98 -8.27
C CYS A 309 -11.26 4.51 -8.17
N VAL A 310 -10.40 5.12 -9.00
CA VAL A 310 -10.22 6.58 -9.06
C VAL A 310 -11.54 7.22 -9.46
N GLU A 311 -12.19 6.76 -10.53
CA GLU A 311 -13.52 7.23 -10.95
C GLU A 311 -14.58 7.06 -9.84
N GLU A 312 -14.60 5.91 -9.15
CA GLU A 312 -15.52 5.67 -8.02
C GLU A 312 -15.25 6.63 -6.85
N PHE A 313 -13.99 6.99 -6.61
CA PHE A 313 -13.61 7.92 -5.55
C PHE A 313 -13.95 9.37 -5.91
N GLU A 314 -13.77 9.78 -7.16
CA GLU A 314 -14.17 11.10 -7.65
C GLU A 314 -15.68 11.32 -7.48
N LYS A 315 -16.50 10.36 -7.93
CA LYS A 315 -17.96 10.41 -7.73
C LYS A 315 -18.33 10.49 -6.25
N TYR A 316 -17.60 9.73 -5.41
CA TYR A 316 -17.77 9.83 -3.97
C TYR A 316 -17.47 11.25 -3.46
N LEU A 317 -16.36 11.88 -3.85
CA LEU A 317 -16.03 13.24 -3.43
C LEU A 317 -17.09 14.26 -3.88
N GLN A 318 -17.59 14.14 -5.10
CA GLN A 318 -18.68 14.99 -5.61
C GLN A 318 -19.97 14.81 -4.81
N SER A 319 -20.31 13.58 -4.41
CA SER A 319 -21.48 13.34 -3.55
C SER A 319 -21.39 13.99 -2.19
N VAL A 320 -20.20 13.99 -1.58
CA VAL A 320 -20.00 14.53 -0.25
C VAL A 320 -19.93 16.06 -0.25
N SER A 321 -19.58 16.70 -1.37
CA SER A 321 -19.59 18.17 -1.46
C SER A 321 -21.01 18.77 -1.43
N ILE A 322 -22.04 17.98 -1.75
CA ILE A 322 -23.45 18.41 -1.81
C ILE A 322 -24.17 18.29 -0.47
N GLU A 323 -23.79 17.34 0.38
CA GLU A 323 -24.50 17.12 1.65
C GLU A 323 -24.58 18.37 2.54
N PRO A 324 -23.52 19.19 2.69
CA PRO A 324 -23.62 20.40 3.49
C PRO A 324 -24.47 21.48 2.81
N VAL A 325 -24.61 21.47 1.48
CA VAL A 325 -25.53 22.35 0.75
C VAL A 325 -26.98 21.98 1.04
N ILE A 326 -27.30 20.68 1.02
CA ILE A 326 -28.62 20.18 1.42
C ILE A 326 -28.94 20.57 2.86
N LYS A 327 -27.97 20.39 3.77
CA LYS A 327 -28.12 20.78 5.18
C LYS A 327 -28.36 22.29 5.31
N PHE A 328 -27.57 23.11 4.62
CA PHE A 328 -27.73 24.56 4.61
C PHE A 328 -29.13 25.00 4.14
N LEU A 329 -29.65 24.39 3.06
CA LEU A 329 -31.01 24.69 2.57
C LEU A 329 -32.09 24.33 3.60
N GLN A 330 -31.93 23.21 4.30
CA GLN A 330 -32.84 22.80 5.36
C GLN A 330 -32.80 23.75 6.56
N ASP A 331 -31.59 24.14 6.99
CA ASP A 331 -31.39 25.09 8.08
C ASP A 331 -32.00 26.46 7.74
N LYS A 332 -31.78 26.97 6.51
CA LYS A 332 -32.39 28.22 6.04
C LYS A 332 -33.91 28.17 5.97
N ALA A 333 -34.49 27.08 5.47
CA ALA A 333 -35.95 26.91 5.46
C ALA A 333 -36.52 26.92 6.88
N HIS A 334 -35.83 26.28 7.83
CA HIS A 334 -36.22 26.27 9.23
C HIS A 334 -36.09 27.66 9.89
N GLU A 335 -35.02 28.41 9.63
CA GLU A 335 -34.85 29.80 10.06
C GLU A 335 -35.99 30.70 9.54
N CYS A 336 -36.30 30.61 8.25
CA CYS A 336 -37.41 31.36 7.64
C CYS A 336 -38.75 31.01 8.27
N SER A 337 -39.02 29.72 8.51
CA SER A 337 -40.23 29.24 9.17
C SER A 337 -40.38 29.84 10.57
N LYS A 338 -39.31 29.80 11.38
CA LYS A 338 -39.31 30.38 12.73
C LYS A 338 -39.50 31.89 12.73
N ALA A 339 -38.87 32.60 11.80
CA ALA A 339 -39.03 34.05 11.67
C ALA A 339 -40.47 34.42 11.26
N ALA A 340 -41.06 33.68 10.31
CA ALA A 340 -42.44 33.88 9.88
C ALA A 340 -43.42 33.60 11.03
N LEU A 341 -43.22 32.50 11.77
CA LEU A 341 -44.06 32.12 12.90
C LEU A 341 -44.01 33.17 14.03
N LYS A 342 -42.81 33.59 14.44
CA LYS A 342 -42.63 34.67 15.44
C LYS A 342 -43.34 35.95 15.02
N ASN A 343 -43.23 36.34 13.75
CA ASN A 343 -43.90 37.51 13.21
C ASN A 343 -45.43 37.36 13.18
N ALA A 344 -45.93 36.16 12.84
CA ALA A 344 -47.36 35.88 12.80
C ALA A 344 -48.00 35.96 14.20
N VAL A 345 -47.34 35.41 15.22
CA VAL A 345 -47.76 35.54 16.62
C VAL A 345 -47.68 37.01 17.06
N LYS A 346 -46.57 37.70 16.80
CA LYS A 346 -46.38 39.12 17.16
C LYS A 346 -47.45 40.03 16.54
N LYS A 347 -47.82 39.80 15.27
CA LYS A 347 -48.86 40.55 14.56
C LYS A 347 -50.28 40.05 14.80
N HIS A 348 -50.45 39.03 15.65
CA HIS A 348 -51.74 38.44 16.01
C HIS A 348 -52.51 37.85 14.81
N TYR A 349 -51.78 37.37 13.79
CA TYR A 349 -52.38 36.60 12.69
C TYR A 349 -52.80 35.20 13.13
N ILE A 350 -52.13 34.66 14.15
CA ILE A 350 -52.48 33.41 14.81
C ILE A 350 -52.44 33.62 16.34
N PRO A 351 -53.30 32.94 17.12
CA PRO A 351 -53.16 32.85 18.57
C PRO A 351 -51.87 32.13 18.96
N LYS A 352 -51.31 32.50 20.12
CA LYS A 352 -50.07 31.90 20.62
C LYS A 352 -50.25 30.41 20.96
N GLU A 353 -51.45 29.98 21.36
CA GLU A 353 -51.69 28.56 21.69
C GLU A 353 -51.57 27.64 20.46
N LEU A 354 -51.66 28.19 19.24
CA LEU A 354 -51.54 27.43 17.99
C LEU A 354 -50.12 27.45 17.40
N GLU A 355 -49.15 28.07 18.08
CA GLU A 355 -47.78 28.24 17.57
C GLU A 355 -47.13 26.90 17.19
N GLU A 356 -47.21 25.89 18.07
CA GLU A 356 -46.61 24.57 17.83
C GLU A 356 -47.28 23.80 16.68
N GLU A 357 -48.61 23.90 16.53
CA GLU A 357 -49.33 23.23 15.46
C GLU A 357 -49.02 23.87 14.09
N VAL A 358 -48.92 25.20 14.05
CA VAL A 358 -48.51 25.92 12.83
C VAL A 358 -47.04 25.64 12.50
N GLU A 359 -46.15 25.49 13.49
CA GLU A 359 -44.76 25.08 13.26
C GLU A 359 -44.68 23.70 12.58
N LYS A 360 -45.48 22.71 13.02
CA LYS A 360 -45.56 21.39 12.38
C LYS A 360 -46.03 21.49 10.93
N VAL A 361 -47.03 22.33 10.66
CA VAL A 361 -47.54 22.56 9.29
C VAL A 361 -46.47 23.19 8.40
N LEU A 362 -45.79 24.23 8.87
CA LEU A 362 -44.71 24.89 8.13
C LEU A 362 -43.53 23.94 7.89
N HIS A 363 -43.13 23.17 8.91
CA HIS A 363 -42.09 22.15 8.76
C HIS A 363 -42.44 21.14 7.67
N ASN A 364 -43.67 20.61 7.67
CA ASN A 364 -44.14 19.68 6.64
C ASN A 364 -44.22 20.32 5.25
N ALA A 365 -44.63 21.58 5.15
CA ALA A 365 -44.68 22.31 3.89
C ALA A 365 -43.27 22.50 3.29
N PHE A 366 -42.30 22.97 4.10
CA PHE A 366 -40.92 23.12 3.66
C PHE A 366 -40.24 21.78 3.39
N LYS A 367 -40.51 20.73 4.16
CA LYS A 367 -40.02 19.38 3.90
C LYS A 367 -40.50 18.85 2.54
N ARG A 368 -41.77 19.07 2.18
CA ARG A 368 -42.33 18.73 0.86
C ARG A 368 -41.71 19.59 -0.24
N PHE A 369 -41.58 20.90 -0.02
CA PHE A 369 -40.96 21.82 -0.99
C PHE A 369 -39.50 21.44 -1.30
N LEU A 370 -38.70 21.14 -0.27
CA LEU A 370 -37.29 20.76 -0.41
C LEU A 370 -37.08 19.32 -0.86
N HIS A 371 -38.11 18.48 -0.93
CA HIS A 371 -37.97 17.07 -1.33
C HIS A 371 -37.37 16.93 -2.73
N HIS A 372 -37.97 17.59 -3.73
CA HIS A 372 -37.47 17.54 -5.11
C HIS A 372 -36.08 18.18 -5.26
N PRO A 373 -35.82 19.40 -4.76
CA PRO A 373 -34.47 19.98 -4.76
C PRO A 373 -33.41 19.07 -4.14
N ASN A 374 -33.69 18.45 -2.98
CA ASN A 374 -32.74 17.55 -2.32
C ASN A 374 -32.46 16.29 -3.14
N LEU A 375 -33.48 15.70 -3.78
CA LEU A 375 -33.30 14.57 -4.68
C LEU A 375 -32.51 14.95 -5.92
N THR A 376 -32.81 16.11 -6.52
CA THR A 376 -32.06 16.61 -7.69
C THR A 376 -30.61 16.86 -7.32
N LEU A 377 -30.34 17.52 -6.19
CA LEU A 377 -28.98 17.74 -5.70
C LEU A 377 -28.23 16.41 -5.50
N ARG A 378 -28.85 15.43 -4.83
CA ARG A 378 -28.25 14.09 -4.66
C ARG A 378 -28.02 13.34 -5.98
N LYS A 379 -28.85 13.55 -7.00
CA LYS A 379 -28.64 12.95 -8.34
C LYS A 379 -27.56 13.68 -9.12
N MET A 380 -27.49 14.99 -8.97
CA MET A 380 -26.48 15.81 -9.61
C MET A 380 -25.11 15.53 -9.04
N ALA A 381 -24.99 15.03 -7.81
CA ALA A 381 -23.74 14.54 -7.21
C ALA A 381 -22.81 13.74 -8.10
N ASP A 382 -23.34 13.01 -9.08
CA ASP A 382 -22.53 12.21 -10.00
C ASP A 382 -22.19 12.95 -11.31
N SER A 383 -22.48 14.25 -11.40
CA SER A 383 -22.30 15.08 -12.60
C SER A 383 -21.15 16.08 -12.46
N ALA A 384 -20.49 16.40 -13.58
CA ALA A 384 -19.42 17.39 -13.61
C ALA A 384 -19.90 18.83 -13.33
N GLU A 385 -21.21 19.07 -13.30
CA GLU A 385 -21.81 20.40 -13.11
C GLU A 385 -22.08 20.72 -11.63
N VAL A 386 -21.79 19.80 -10.71
CA VAL A 386 -22.04 19.96 -9.27
C VAL A 386 -21.42 21.23 -8.73
N ASP A 387 -20.15 21.49 -9.03
CA ASP A 387 -19.45 22.65 -8.49
C ASP A 387 -20.09 23.96 -8.94
N ILE A 388 -20.57 24.01 -10.19
CA ILE A 388 -21.32 25.15 -10.72
C ILE A 388 -22.63 25.30 -9.94
N PHE A 389 -23.37 24.22 -9.74
CA PHE A 389 -24.66 24.25 -9.05
C PHE A 389 -24.52 24.63 -7.56
N VAL A 390 -23.52 24.07 -6.89
CA VAL A 390 -23.14 24.43 -5.52
C VAL A 390 -22.83 25.93 -5.48
N SER A 391 -21.98 26.44 -6.38
CA SER A 391 -21.62 27.86 -6.43
C SER A 391 -22.83 28.78 -6.67
N VAL A 392 -23.76 28.37 -7.53
CA VAL A 392 -25.01 29.11 -7.80
C VAL A 392 -25.89 29.16 -6.56
N ILE A 393 -26.06 28.04 -5.85
CA ILE A 393 -26.83 28.01 -4.60
C ILE A 393 -26.16 28.91 -3.54
N LYS A 394 -24.83 28.84 -3.39
CA LYS A 394 -24.10 29.71 -2.46
C LYS A 394 -24.33 31.20 -2.78
N ARG A 395 -24.35 31.57 -4.06
CA ARG A 395 -24.64 32.95 -4.50
C ARG A 395 -26.10 33.35 -4.32
N LEU A 396 -27.05 32.47 -4.62
CA LEU A 396 -28.49 32.74 -4.48
C LEU A 396 -28.90 33.03 -3.03
N PHE A 397 -28.22 32.41 -2.06
CA PHE A 397 -28.52 32.55 -0.64
C PHE A 397 -27.53 33.45 0.13
N GLY A 398 -26.59 34.12 -0.57
CA GLY A 398 -25.62 35.05 -0.01
C GLY A 398 -24.33 34.39 0.53
N GLU A 399 -23.17 34.86 0.07
CA GLU A 399 -21.85 34.23 0.26
C GLU A 399 -21.35 34.09 1.71
N ASN A 400 -22.00 34.69 2.72
CA ASN A 400 -21.44 34.82 4.07
C ASN A 400 -21.90 33.82 5.14
N ASP A 401 -22.98 33.05 4.92
CA ASP A 401 -23.52 32.14 5.94
C ASP A 401 -22.99 30.70 5.85
N LEU A 402 -22.13 30.41 4.88
CA LEU A 402 -21.56 29.08 4.68
C LEU A 402 -20.24 28.90 5.43
N LYS A 403 -20.26 29.04 6.76
CA LYS A 403 -19.28 28.32 7.58
C LYS A 403 -19.73 26.86 7.62
N MET A 404 -19.47 26.13 6.53
CA MET A 404 -19.66 24.70 6.46
C MET A 404 -18.73 24.06 7.49
N ASP A 405 -19.27 23.69 8.65
CA ASP A 405 -18.57 22.82 9.59
C ASP A 405 -18.51 21.42 8.95
N MET A 406 -17.49 21.22 8.11
CA MET A 406 -17.28 20.02 7.33
C MET A 406 -16.84 18.83 8.20
N ASN A 407 -16.73 19.00 9.53
CA ASN A 407 -16.04 18.07 10.42
C ASN A 407 -16.84 16.83 10.87
N LYS A 408 -17.99 16.51 10.28
CA LYS A 408 -18.69 15.24 10.59
C LYS A 408 -18.32 14.13 9.61
N CYS A 409 -17.42 13.26 10.06
CA CYS A 409 -17.13 11.98 9.43
C CYS A 409 -18.13 10.93 9.93
N GLU A 410 -19.05 10.46 9.08
CA GLU A 410 -20.03 9.42 9.44
C GLU A 410 -19.44 7.99 9.51
N TYR A 411 -18.16 7.81 9.19
CA TYR A 411 -17.56 6.46 9.15
C TYR A 411 -17.03 5.96 10.51
N HIS A 412 -17.14 6.78 11.56
CA HIS A 412 -16.49 6.51 12.85
C HIS A 412 -17.17 5.47 13.75
N MET A 413 -18.32 4.88 13.39
CA MET A 413 -19.07 4.05 14.38
C MET A 413 -19.47 2.63 14.00
N GLU A 414 -19.43 2.17 12.75
CA GLU A 414 -20.08 0.87 12.44
C GLU A 414 -19.19 -0.29 11.99
N LYS A 415 -17.95 -0.08 11.57
CA LYS A 415 -17.12 -1.20 11.10
C LYS A 415 -15.72 -1.09 11.67
N GLY A 416 -15.50 -1.80 12.77
CA GLY A 416 -14.19 -2.02 13.35
C GLY A 416 -13.23 -2.58 12.29
N ILE A 417 -12.34 -1.71 11.82
CA ILE A 417 -11.19 -2.07 10.99
C ILE A 417 -10.03 -2.59 11.89
N PHE A 418 -10.22 -2.56 13.21
CA PHE A 418 -9.28 -3.04 14.22
C PHE A 418 -9.62 -4.45 14.75
N LYS A 419 -10.18 -5.33 13.90
CA LYS A 419 -10.20 -6.77 14.15
C LYS A 419 -9.61 -7.54 12.98
#